data_AF-A0A2N3WL62-F1
#
_entry.id   AF-A0A2N3WL62-F1
#
_cell.length_a   1.000
_cell.length_b   1.000
_cell.length_c   1.000
_cell.angle_alpha   90.00
_cell.angle_beta   90.00
_cell.angle_gamma   90.00
#
_symmetry.space_group_name_H-M   'P 1'
#
loop_
_entity.id
_entity.type
_entity.pdbx_description
1 polymer ?
#
loop_
_entity_poly.entity_id
_entity_poly.type
_entity_poly.pdbx_seq_one_letter_code
_entity_poly.pdbx_strand_id
1 'polypeptide(L)'
;MGKKAHRSAVGAETGSASATRKPAGAAAGGPASAGKQQAHGGVPPALAGRPRPPSNVRAPVPASAAAEEELQVEQNRRESLGCLDRVTADTGPQVVAATYWFDAAPAGEPYSVDIRFTGVRDDVRGKRTAQDRFDVVERVAGVLPGSGRIGVTSRVEGLNPGAWRVTAGPAARGGSSGVRLPRRTSAANSRFGVLAQGPKVSLLSWPVLVGLGAVLALVLQSVLSARWGMNFGVVLAVSAIGCLLGFVGGKVWYLVLHRKHPRELLASGACIQGFLLVALGVVVGGSLLAGYPVGTVLDATAPGIFLGMAVGRPGCFLTGCCAGRPTTSRWGLVSSDRRLIVRRFPVQLVEAAAALVIGVVSLVLVLAAQPSVHGAIFAGALAAYTFARQLLFPLRSDPHTATGRAVTMAVCGLVLIGAVAAQVLA
;
A
#
# COMPACT_ATOMS: atom_id res chain seq x y z
N MET A 1 34.96 -12.80 62.02
CA MET A 1 35.33 -11.43 61.59
C MET A 1 34.24 -10.90 60.64
N GLY A 2 33.92 -9.62 60.49
CA GLY A 2 34.41 -8.43 61.19
C GLY A 2 34.04 -7.09 60.51
N LYS A 3 32.79 -6.60 60.71
CA LYS A 3 32.31 -5.19 60.59
C LYS A 3 32.29 -4.43 59.24
N LYS A 4 31.10 -3.87 58.95
CA LYS A 4 30.72 -2.47 58.54
C LYS A 4 31.50 -1.77 57.39
N ALA A 5 30.91 -1.17 56.35
CA ALA A 5 29.73 -0.28 56.19
C ALA A 5 29.93 1.21 56.59
N HIS A 6 29.95 2.13 55.60
CA HIS A 6 29.39 3.49 55.56
C HIS A 6 29.51 4.09 54.12
N ARG A 7 28.47 4.72 53.54
CA ARG A 7 28.11 6.17 53.47
C ARG A 7 29.24 7.11 52.99
N SER A 8 29.01 8.28 52.35
CA SER A 8 27.89 8.87 51.56
C SER A 8 28.24 10.35 51.25
N ALA A 9 27.73 10.92 50.14
CA ALA A 9 27.65 12.39 49.88
C ALA A 9 28.98 13.17 49.68
N VAL A 10 29.05 14.44 49.20
CA VAL A 10 28.23 15.29 48.28
C VAL A 10 29.06 16.54 47.92
N GLY A 11 28.89 17.09 46.71
CA GLY A 11 29.32 18.46 46.31
C GLY A 11 30.81 18.61 45.95
N ALA A 12 31.28 19.70 45.33
CA ALA A 12 30.71 20.82 44.55
C ALA A 12 31.87 21.82 44.30
N GLU A 13 31.77 22.71 43.30
CA GLU A 13 32.72 23.82 43.02
C GLU A 13 34.16 23.40 42.61
N THR A 14 35.01 24.17 41.92
CA THR A 14 34.97 25.34 40.99
C THR A 14 36.27 25.19 40.14
N GLY A 15 36.58 25.86 39.02
CA GLY A 15 36.07 27.03 38.29
C GLY A 15 37.26 27.71 37.56
N SER A 16 37.00 28.74 36.73
CA SER A 16 37.99 29.67 36.12
C SER A 16 38.81 29.20 34.88
N ALA A 17 39.25 30.06 33.94
CA ALA A 17 38.63 31.18 33.20
C ALA A 17 39.66 31.79 32.21
N SER A 18 39.18 32.37 31.09
CA SER A 18 39.81 33.45 30.27
C SER A 18 38.94 33.59 29.00
N ALA A 19 38.18 34.65 28.67
CA ALA A 19 38.24 36.11 28.88
C ALA A 19 39.35 36.81 28.06
N THR A 20 39.03 37.58 27.01
CA THR A 20 38.83 39.05 27.06
C THR A 20 38.67 39.60 25.60
N ARG A 21 38.26 40.85 25.29
CA ARG A 21 37.30 41.83 25.88
C ARG A 21 37.00 42.94 24.84
N LYS A 22 35.90 43.66 25.03
CA LYS A 22 35.39 44.90 24.38
C LYS A 22 36.33 46.13 24.60
N PRO A 23 36.14 47.33 23.98
CA PRO A 23 35.05 48.27 24.37
C PRO A 23 34.29 48.96 23.20
N ALA A 24 33.88 50.23 23.33
CA ALA A 24 32.84 50.90 22.51
C ALA A 24 32.77 52.45 22.72
N GLY A 25 32.06 53.16 21.83
CA GLY A 25 31.68 54.60 21.93
C GLY A 25 31.55 55.28 20.55
N ALA A 26 31.04 56.52 20.37
CA ALA A 26 29.98 57.28 21.06
C ALA A 26 29.63 58.58 20.25
N ALA A 27 28.39 59.07 20.39
CA ALA A 27 27.94 60.49 20.29
C ALA A 27 27.73 61.26 18.94
N ALA A 28 26.66 62.08 18.98
CA ALA A 28 26.46 63.45 18.43
C ALA A 28 26.03 63.73 16.96
N GLY A 29 25.10 64.70 16.80
CA GLY A 29 24.79 65.42 15.54
C GLY A 29 23.30 65.71 15.29
N GLY A 30 22.89 66.99 15.24
CA GLY A 30 21.49 67.43 15.03
C GLY A 30 21.20 68.07 13.64
N PRO A 31 20.39 69.15 13.54
CA PRO A 31 19.04 69.05 12.97
C PRO A 31 18.66 70.11 11.90
N ALA A 32 17.59 69.86 11.09
CA ALA A 32 16.79 70.84 10.30
C ALA A 32 15.76 70.09 9.39
N SER A 33 14.67 70.66 8.86
CA SER A 33 13.82 71.80 9.28
C SER A 33 12.47 71.80 8.50
N ALA A 34 11.41 72.26 9.19
CA ALA A 34 10.28 73.09 8.73
C ALA A 34 9.35 72.69 7.54
N GLY A 35 8.03 72.81 7.77
CA GLY A 35 7.00 72.61 6.73
C GLY A 35 5.54 72.62 7.21
N LYS A 36 5.13 73.72 7.85
CA LYS A 36 3.78 74.12 8.30
C LYS A 36 2.57 73.60 7.48
N GLN A 37 1.48 73.20 8.16
CA GLN A 37 0.24 74.01 8.27
C GLN A 37 -0.77 73.45 9.30
N GLN A 38 -1.67 74.31 9.78
CA GLN A 38 -2.68 74.10 10.84
C GLN A 38 -4.03 73.62 10.20
N ALA A 39 -5.14 73.29 10.87
CA ALA A 39 -5.62 73.62 12.23
C ALA A 39 -6.79 72.72 12.72
N HIS A 40 -7.09 72.78 14.04
CA HIS A 40 -8.34 72.41 14.77
C HIS A 40 -8.92 70.97 14.62
N GLY A 41 -9.38 70.27 15.67
CA GLY A 41 -9.34 70.49 17.13
C GLY A 41 -10.23 69.46 17.90
N GLY A 42 -9.95 69.20 19.20
CA GLY A 42 -10.87 68.51 20.14
C GLY A 42 -10.57 67.05 20.55
N VAL A 43 -10.04 66.85 21.77
CA VAL A 43 -9.79 65.60 22.58
C VAL A 43 -9.68 66.08 24.06
N PRO A 44 -9.75 65.33 25.20
CA PRO A 44 -9.96 63.88 25.55
C PRO A 44 -11.22 63.63 26.44
N PRO A 45 -11.41 62.52 27.25
CA PRO A 45 -10.60 61.30 27.51
C PRO A 45 -11.30 59.94 27.20
N ALA A 46 -10.57 58.88 26.80
CA ALA A 46 -9.96 57.79 27.61
C ALA A 46 -10.97 56.81 28.30
N LEU A 47 -10.79 55.48 28.36
CA LEU A 47 -9.66 54.60 28.02
C LEU A 47 -10.08 53.43 27.10
N ALA A 48 -9.19 52.94 26.24
CA ALA A 48 -9.41 51.78 25.37
C ALA A 48 -8.62 50.52 25.81
N GLY A 49 -9.18 49.35 25.52
CA GLY A 49 -8.77 48.04 26.03
C GLY A 49 -7.40 47.48 25.61
N ARG A 50 -7.06 46.35 26.25
CA ARG A 50 -5.84 45.56 26.07
C ARG A 50 -5.68 45.05 24.61
N PRO A 51 -4.44 44.91 24.09
CA PRO A 51 -4.20 44.40 22.74
C PRO A 51 -4.52 42.90 22.62
N ARG A 52 -5.06 42.50 21.47
CA ARG A 52 -5.20 41.08 21.04
C ARG A 52 -3.87 40.57 20.46
N PRO A 53 -3.56 39.27 20.56
CA PRO A 53 -2.40 38.68 19.89
C PRO A 53 -2.58 38.64 18.36
N PRO A 54 -1.47 38.63 17.58
CA PRO A 54 -1.53 38.69 16.12
C PRO A 54 -2.12 37.42 15.50
N SER A 55 -2.93 37.60 14.47
CA SER A 55 -3.45 36.50 13.64
C SER A 55 -2.34 35.92 12.78
N ASN A 56 -2.08 34.61 12.90
CA ASN A 56 -1.20 33.87 12.00
C ASN A 56 -1.77 33.84 10.58
N VAL A 57 -1.33 34.77 9.73
CA VAL A 57 -1.53 34.68 8.28
C VAL A 57 -0.61 33.59 7.76
N ARG A 58 -1.18 32.42 7.47
CA ARG A 58 -0.45 31.30 6.85
C ARG A 58 -0.08 31.72 5.42
N ALA A 59 1.22 31.82 5.14
CA ALA A 59 1.69 32.15 3.79
C ALA A 59 1.13 31.14 2.76
N PRO A 60 0.76 31.59 1.54
CA PRO A 60 0.24 30.68 0.52
C PRO A 60 1.32 29.67 0.13
N VAL A 61 0.97 28.38 0.21
CA VAL A 61 1.80 27.29 -0.30
C VAL A 61 1.98 27.53 -1.81
N PRO A 62 3.21 27.48 -2.36
CA PRO A 62 3.43 27.66 -3.78
C PRO A 62 2.65 26.59 -4.56
N ALA A 63 2.00 26.99 -5.65
CA ALA A 63 1.06 26.13 -6.38
C ALA A 63 1.67 24.78 -6.85
N SER A 64 2.99 24.71 -7.03
CA SER A 64 3.69 23.46 -7.32
C SER A 64 3.68 22.48 -6.15
N ALA A 65 3.87 22.94 -4.91
CA ALA A 65 3.86 22.08 -3.72
C ALA A 65 2.45 21.59 -3.39
N ALA A 66 1.44 22.45 -3.59
CA ALA A 66 0.04 22.04 -3.47
C ALA A 66 -0.33 21.00 -4.55
N ALA A 67 0.11 21.19 -5.80
CA ALA A 67 -0.11 20.22 -6.88
C ALA A 67 0.68 18.91 -6.67
N GLU A 68 1.89 18.96 -6.10
CA GLU A 68 2.66 17.77 -5.72
C GLU A 68 2.00 17.02 -4.55
N GLU A 69 1.51 17.72 -3.52
CA GLU A 69 0.77 17.14 -2.40
C GLU A 69 -0.56 16.53 -2.87
N GLU A 70 -1.29 17.21 -3.76
CA GLU A 70 -2.55 16.70 -4.33
C GLU A 70 -2.31 15.50 -5.27
N LEU A 71 -1.26 15.54 -6.11
CA LEU A 71 -0.84 14.38 -6.93
C LEU A 71 -0.40 13.21 -6.05
N GLN A 72 0.26 13.47 -4.91
CA GLN A 72 0.72 12.43 -4.00
C GLN A 72 -0.43 11.88 -3.14
N VAL A 73 -1.45 12.68 -2.81
CA VAL A 73 -2.72 12.22 -2.21
C VAL A 73 -3.53 11.38 -3.21
N GLU A 74 -3.59 11.79 -4.48
CA GLU A 74 -4.22 11.04 -5.57
C GLU A 74 -3.47 9.71 -5.84
N GLN A 75 -2.13 9.71 -5.79
CA GLN A 75 -1.30 8.50 -5.85
C GLN A 75 -1.55 7.60 -4.64
N ASN A 76 -1.47 8.11 -3.41
CA ASN A 76 -1.78 7.35 -2.18
C ASN A 76 -3.21 6.76 -2.19
N ARG A 77 -4.18 7.49 -2.75
CA ARG A 77 -5.56 7.03 -2.95
C ARG A 77 -5.65 5.91 -4.00
N ARG A 78 -4.89 5.99 -5.10
CA ARG A 78 -4.78 4.89 -6.09
C ARG A 78 -3.97 3.70 -5.56
N GLU A 79 -3.03 3.94 -4.66
CA GLU A 79 -2.15 2.95 -4.05
C GLU A 79 -2.84 2.13 -2.96
N SER A 80 -3.69 2.76 -2.15
CA SER A 80 -4.49 2.10 -1.09
C SER A 80 -5.66 1.23 -1.60
N LEU A 81 -6.00 1.29 -2.89
CA LEU A 81 -7.03 0.43 -3.51
C LEU A 81 -6.56 -1.03 -3.63
N GLY A 82 -7.41 -1.96 -3.15
CA GLY A 82 -7.17 -3.39 -3.19
C GLY A 82 -7.15 -3.97 -4.61
N CYS A 83 -6.65 -5.20 -4.74
CA CYS A 83 -6.57 -5.89 -6.05
C CYS A 83 -7.94 -6.00 -6.75
N LEU A 84 -9.02 -6.20 -5.99
CA LEU A 84 -10.41 -6.21 -6.49
C LEU A 84 -10.85 -4.83 -6.96
N ASP A 85 -10.63 -3.80 -6.15
CA ASP A 85 -11.05 -2.42 -6.43
C ASP A 85 -10.44 -1.91 -7.74
N ARG A 86 -9.17 -2.23 -8.00
CA ARG A 86 -8.48 -1.92 -9.27
C ARG A 86 -8.92 -2.79 -10.46
N VAL A 87 -9.76 -3.80 -10.27
CA VAL A 87 -10.34 -4.61 -11.36
C VAL A 87 -11.75 -4.14 -11.68
N THR A 88 -12.53 -3.69 -10.69
CA THR A 88 -13.93 -3.30 -10.88
C THR A 88 -14.15 -1.82 -11.20
N ALA A 89 -13.21 -0.94 -10.88
CA ALA A 89 -13.38 0.52 -11.02
C ALA A 89 -13.35 1.08 -12.47
N ASP A 90 -13.17 0.26 -13.50
CA ASP A 90 -12.64 0.69 -14.81
C ASP A 90 -13.53 0.26 -16.01
N THR A 91 -14.85 0.28 -15.83
CA THR A 91 -15.87 -0.20 -16.79
C THR A 91 -16.49 0.89 -17.68
N GLY A 92 -16.09 2.15 -17.53
CA GLY A 92 -16.72 3.30 -18.22
C GLY A 92 -16.01 3.78 -19.50
N PRO A 93 -14.73 4.21 -19.44
CA PRO A 93 -14.08 4.89 -20.57
C PRO A 93 -13.35 3.93 -21.54
N GLN A 94 -13.20 4.39 -22.77
CA GLN A 94 -12.15 3.92 -23.68
C GLN A 94 -10.81 4.53 -23.23
N VAL A 95 -9.78 3.68 -23.17
CA VAL A 95 -8.48 4.00 -22.59
C VAL A 95 -7.38 3.61 -23.57
N VAL A 96 -6.42 4.49 -23.78
CA VAL A 96 -5.18 4.19 -24.52
C VAL A 96 -4.07 3.94 -23.51
N ALA A 97 -3.51 2.74 -23.52
CA ALA A 97 -2.33 2.37 -22.74
C ALA A 97 -1.12 2.29 -23.65
N ALA A 98 -0.06 3.06 -23.35
CA ALA A 98 1.17 3.09 -24.13
C ALA A 98 2.39 2.95 -23.21
N THR A 99 3.30 2.04 -23.54
CA THR A 99 4.49 1.75 -22.72
C THR A 99 5.77 2.22 -23.40
N TYR A 100 6.46 3.15 -22.76
CA TYR A 100 7.81 3.56 -23.12
C TYR A 100 8.85 2.75 -22.34
N TRP A 101 10.00 2.47 -22.97
CA TRP A 101 11.09 1.72 -22.37
C TRP A 101 12.39 2.52 -22.44
N PHE A 102 13.13 2.55 -21.34
CA PHE A 102 14.49 3.06 -21.25
C PHE A 102 15.32 2.21 -20.29
N ASP A 103 16.63 2.35 -20.35
CA ASP A 103 17.55 1.70 -19.42
C ASP A 103 18.02 2.71 -18.37
N ALA A 104 18.04 2.29 -17.10
CA ALA A 104 18.53 3.13 -16.02
C ALA A 104 20.04 3.41 -16.18
N ALA A 105 20.52 4.52 -15.62
CA ALA A 105 21.95 4.80 -15.54
C ALA A 105 22.69 3.61 -14.88
N PRO A 106 23.91 3.23 -15.31
CA PRO A 106 24.61 2.07 -14.74
C PRO A 106 25.05 2.30 -13.30
N ALA A 107 25.35 3.55 -12.92
CA ALA A 107 25.77 3.98 -11.59
C ALA A 107 25.37 5.45 -11.35
N GLY A 108 25.48 5.92 -10.10
CA GLY A 108 25.15 7.29 -9.68
C GLY A 108 24.15 7.31 -8.52
N GLU A 109 23.62 8.49 -8.22
CA GLU A 109 22.56 8.68 -7.23
C GLU A 109 21.15 8.40 -7.81
N PRO A 110 20.15 8.07 -6.97
CA PRO A 110 18.76 7.97 -7.41
C PRO A 110 18.25 9.27 -8.02
N TYR A 111 17.60 9.17 -9.19
CA TYR A 111 17.16 10.33 -9.97
C TYR A 111 15.69 10.22 -10.38
N SER A 112 15.16 11.29 -10.99
CA SER A 112 13.79 11.30 -11.53
C SER A 112 13.80 11.52 -13.05
N VAL A 113 12.80 10.96 -13.74
CA VAL A 113 12.66 11.07 -15.19
C VAL A 113 11.23 11.50 -15.54
N ASP A 114 11.08 12.58 -16.30
CA ASP A 114 9.79 13.04 -16.82
C ASP A 114 9.64 12.63 -18.29
N ILE A 115 8.66 11.77 -18.57
CA ILE A 115 8.41 11.18 -19.89
C ILE A 115 7.09 11.73 -20.42
N ARG A 116 7.16 12.51 -21.50
CA ARG A 116 5.98 13.03 -22.19
C ARG A 116 5.46 12.00 -23.19
N PHE A 117 4.18 11.69 -23.10
CA PHE A 117 3.42 10.88 -24.05
C PHE A 117 2.43 11.79 -24.78
N THR A 118 2.62 11.98 -26.07
CA THR A 118 1.72 12.73 -26.94
C THR A 118 1.06 11.77 -27.93
N GLY A 119 -0.26 11.67 -27.90
CA GLY A 119 -1.04 10.77 -28.75
C GLY A 119 -1.97 11.51 -29.70
N VAL A 120 -2.15 10.97 -30.90
CA VAL A 120 -3.12 11.45 -31.90
C VAL A 120 -3.84 10.24 -32.51
N ARG A 121 -5.15 10.34 -32.73
CA ARG A 121 -5.92 9.29 -33.42
C ARG A 121 -5.66 9.34 -34.93
N ASP A 122 -5.40 8.17 -35.52
CA ASP A 122 -4.95 8.02 -36.92
C ASP A 122 -6.12 7.80 -37.90
N ASP A 123 -7.29 7.34 -37.43
CA ASP A 123 -8.47 7.02 -38.25
C ASP A 123 -9.43 8.20 -38.51
N VAL A 124 -9.07 9.42 -38.11
CA VAL A 124 -9.97 10.60 -38.18
C VAL A 124 -10.08 11.15 -39.60
N ARG A 125 -11.19 10.85 -40.27
CA ARG A 125 -11.61 11.51 -41.52
C ARG A 125 -12.46 12.76 -41.22
N GLY A 126 -11.82 13.85 -40.80
CA GLY A 126 -12.50 15.12 -40.51
C GLY A 126 -11.75 16.03 -39.53
N LYS A 127 -12.46 17.02 -38.96
CA LYS A 127 -11.92 17.87 -37.88
C LYS A 127 -11.75 17.04 -36.61
N ARG A 128 -10.53 17.04 -36.04
CA ARG A 128 -10.23 16.37 -34.77
C ARG A 128 -10.86 17.11 -33.58
N THR A 129 -11.43 16.36 -32.66
CA THR A 129 -11.95 16.85 -31.37
C THR A 129 -10.86 16.86 -30.29
N ALA A 130 -11.20 17.38 -29.10
CA ALA A 130 -10.31 17.30 -27.93
C ALA A 130 -10.02 15.84 -27.49
N GLN A 131 -10.94 14.91 -27.74
CA GLN A 131 -10.83 13.48 -27.39
C GLN A 131 -10.10 12.64 -28.45
N ASP A 132 -9.55 13.28 -29.48
CA ASP A 132 -8.80 12.63 -30.58
C ASP A 132 -7.28 12.89 -30.47
N ARG A 133 -6.86 13.53 -29.37
CA ARG A 133 -5.47 13.85 -29.02
C ARG A 133 -5.26 13.83 -27.51
N PHE A 134 -4.04 13.59 -27.07
CA PHE A 134 -3.63 13.82 -25.68
C PHE A 134 -2.16 14.25 -25.59
N ASP A 135 -1.80 14.99 -24.54
CA ASP A 135 -0.41 15.24 -24.14
C ASP A 135 -0.33 15.12 -22.62
N VAL A 136 0.40 14.12 -22.12
CA VAL A 136 0.53 13.82 -20.69
C VAL A 136 1.99 13.59 -20.33
N VAL A 137 2.38 13.89 -19.08
CA VAL A 137 3.75 13.68 -18.60
C VAL A 137 3.74 12.72 -17.42
N GLU A 138 4.39 11.57 -17.58
CA GLU A 138 4.63 10.59 -16.52
C GLU A 138 5.96 10.90 -15.82
N ARG A 139 5.88 11.30 -14.55
CA ARG A 139 7.06 11.45 -13.68
C ARG A 139 7.40 10.12 -13.01
N VAL A 140 8.59 9.59 -13.29
CA VAL A 140 9.17 8.44 -12.60
C VAL A 140 10.13 8.97 -11.54
N ALA A 141 9.70 9.00 -10.28
CA ALA A 141 10.56 9.37 -9.16
C ALA A 141 11.38 8.16 -8.66
N GLY A 142 12.57 8.41 -8.10
CA GLY A 142 13.36 7.39 -7.42
C GLY A 142 13.87 6.27 -8.33
N VAL A 143 14.23 6.59 -9.57
CA VAL A 143 14.91 5.65 -10.48
C VAL A 143 16.27 5.29 -9.88
N LEU A 144 16.43 4.02 -9.53
CA LEU A 144 17.69 3.48 -8.99
C LEU A 144 18.65 3.15 -10.15
N PRO A 145 19.87 3.73 -10.19
CA PRO A 145 20.92 3.28 -11.09
C PRO A 145 21.22 1.79 -10.92
N GLY A 146 21.61 1.11 -11.99
CA GLY A 146 21.85 -0.34 -12.00
C GLY A 146 20.58 -1.21 -11.91
N SER A 147 19.38 -0.64 -11.84
CA SER A 147 18.12 -1.42 -11.83
C SER A 147 17.77 -2.06 -13.19
N GLY A 148 18.49 -1.68 -14.25
CA GLY A 148 18.36 -2.22 -15.60
C GLY A 148 17.24 -1.55 -16.40
N ARG A 149 16.54 -2.34 -17.21
CA ARG A 149 15.50 -1.85 -18.13
C ARG A 149 14.20 -1.53 -17.40
N ILE A 150 13.71 -0.31 -17.59
CA ILE A 150 12.50 0.25 -16.99
C ILE A 150 11.43 0.44 -18.06
N GLY A 151 10.20 0.00 -17.78
CA GLY A 151 9.02 0.27 -18.57
C GLY A 151 8.08 1.23 -17.85
N VAL A 152 7.57 2.23 -18.56
CA VAL A 152 6.60 3.22 -18.04
C VAL A 152 5.38 3.18 -18.92
N THR A 153 4.25 2.81 -18.35
CA THR A 153 2.95 2.76 -19.04
C THR A 153 2.11 3.95 -18.60
N SER A 154 1.82 4.85 -19.54
CA SER A 154 0.77 5.85 -19.34
C SER A 154 -0.57 5.28 -19.80
N ARG A 155 -1.62 5.53 -19.01
CA ARG A 155 -3.01 5.15 -19.31
C ARG A 155 -3.82 6.43 -19.38
N VAL A 156 -4.35 6.75 -20.56
CA VAL A 156 -5.15 7.97 -20.78
C VAL A 156 -6.60 7.58 -21.04
N GLU A 157 -7.49 8.06 -20.18
CA GLU A 157 -8.92 7.75 -20.15
C GLU A 157 -9.74 8.86 -20.83
N GLY A 158 -11.02 8.60 -21.11
CA GLY A 158 -11.95 9.60 -21.68
C GLY A 158 -11.69 9.92 -23.16
N LEU A 159 -10.92 9.07 -23.84
CA LEU A 159 -10.59 9.21 -25.26
C LEU A 159 -11.63 8.53 -26.15
N ASN A 160 -11.69 8.93 -27.41
CA ASN A 160 -12.55 8.26 -28.39
C ASN A 160 -11.95 6.91 -28.85
N PRO A 161 -12.78 5.91 -29.15
CA PRO A 161 -12.31 4.62 -29.67
C PRO A 161 -11.62 4.79 -31.04
N GLY A 162 -10.58 3.99 -31.29
CA GLY A 162 -9.89 3.96 -32.57
C GLY A 162 -8.44 3.48 -32.51
N ALA A 163 -7.73 3.68 -33.61
CA ALA A 163 -6.29 3.47 -33.75
C ALA A 163 -5.52 4.77 -33.42
N TRP A 164 -4.48 4.64 -32.61
CA TRP A 164 -3.73 5.77 -32.03
C TRP A 164 -2.24 5.68 -32.34
N ARG A 165 -1.65 6.83 -32.69
CA ARG A 165 -0.21 7.01 -32.82
C ARG A 165 0.30 7.76 -31.60
N VAL A 166 1.04 7.07 -30.74
CA VAL A 166 1.58 7.62 -29.49
C VAL A 166 3.07 7.82 -29.63
N THR A 167 3.54 9.05 -29.38
CA THR A 167 4.96 9.41 -29.35
C THR A 167 5.37 9.69 -27.92
N ALA A 168 6.37 8.95 -27.44
CA ALA A 168 6.90 9.06 -26.08
C ALA A 168 8.38 9.46 -26.09
N GLY A 169 8.79 10.29 -25.14
CA GLY A 169 10.17 10.75 -25.00
C GLY A 169 10.36 11.73 -23.83
N PRO A 170 11.55 12.33 -23.67
CA PRO A 170 11.83 13.24 -22.56
C PRO A 170 10.94 14.49 -22.63
N ALA A 171 10.38 14.88 -21.48
CA ALA A 171 9.45 16.02 -21.37
C ALA A 171 10.15 17.39 -21.47
N ALA A 172 11.43 17.46 -21.10
CA ALA A 172 12.31 18.62 -21.19
C ALA A 172 13.57 18.30 -22.02
N ARG A 173 14.16 19.30 -22.68
CA ARG A 173 15.36 19.15 -23.52
C ARG A 173 16.69 18.99 -22.73
N GLY A 174 16.66 18.95 -21.39
CA GLY A 174 17.88 18.91 -20.56
C GLY A 174 17.67 18.47 -19.11
N GLY A 175 17.17 17.25 -18.88
CA GLY A 175 16.89 16.70 -17.54
C GLY A 175 18.05 15.88 -16.93
N SER A 176 19.07 16.56 -16.43
CA SER A 176 20.03 16.22 -15.33
C SER A 176 20.60 14.81 -15.06
N SER A 177 20.18 13.72 -15.72
CA SER A 177 20.47 12.33 -15.27
C SER A 177 21.44 11.53 -16.14
N GLY A 178 22.04 12.13 -17.18
CA GLY A 178 23.00 11.47 -18.07
C GLY A 178 22.43 10.34 -18.96
N VAL A 179 21.17 9.93 -18.75
CA VAL A 179 20.52 8.85 -19.51
C VAL A 179 20.00 9.35 -20.86
N ARG A 180 20.35 8.64 -21.93
CA ARG A 180 19.85 8.91 -23.27
C ARG A 180 18.43 8.38 -23.42
N LEU A 181 17.46 9.28 -23.45
CA LEU A 181 16.04 8.96 -23.65
C LEU A 181 15.63 9.22 -25.11
N PRO A 182 15.69 8.22 -26.02
CA PRO A 182 15.30 8.42 -27.41
C PRO A 182 13.79 8.65 -27.52
N ARG A 183 13.36 9.62 -28.33
CA ARG A 183 11.96 9.76 -28.70
C ARG A 183 11.55 8.56 -29.57
N ARG A 184 10.47 7.88 -29.23
CA ARG A 184 9.93 6.71 -29.95
C ARG A 184 8.44 6.92 -30.23
N THR A 185 7.99 6.43 -31.39
CA THR A 185 6.56 6.42 -31.76
C THR A 185 6.10 4.98 -31.88
N SER A 186 4.92 4.69 -31.34
CA SER A 186 4.28 3.37 -31.33
C SER A 186 2.80 3.49 -31.69
N ALA A 187 2.30 2.52 -32.45
CA ALA A 187 0.85 2.33 -32.58
C ALA A 187 0.28 1.75 -31.29
N ALA A 188 -0.91 2.21 -30.90
CA ALA A 188 -1.72 1.69 -29.81
C ALA A 188 -3.19 1.69 -30.25
N ASN A 189 -4.02 0.81 -29.67
CA ASN A 189 -5.46 0.83 -29.90
C ASN A 189 -6.15 1.16 -28.58
N SER A 190 -7.24 1.93 -28.64
CA SER A 190 -8.12 2.11 -27.48
C SER A 190 -8.70 0.76 -27.05
N ARG A 191 -8.81 0.53 -25.75
CA ARG A 191 -9.54 -0.61 -25.18
C ARG A 191 -10.40 -0.11 -24.02
N PHE A 192 -11.42 -0.87 -23.64
CA PHE A 192 -12.11 -0.66 -22.37
C PHE A 192 -11.09 -0.65 -21.23
N GLY A 193 -11.27 0.24 -20.25
CA GLY A 193 -10.32 0.49 -19.16
C GLY A 193 -9.71 -0.77 -18.55
N VAL A 194 -10.54 -1.71 -18.10
CA VAL A 194 -10.10 -3.05 -17.64
C VAL A 194 -9.05 -3.67 -18.56
N LEU A 195 -9.27 -3.75 -19.87
CA LEU A 195 -8.38 -4.42 -20.83
C LEU A 195 -7.20 -3.55 -21.30
N ALA A 196 -7.18 -2.26 -20.98
CA ALA A 196 -6.11 -1.31 -21.32
C ALA A 196 -4.97 -1.35 -20.28
N GLN A 197 -4.26 -2.48 -20.20
CA GLN A 197 -3.12 -2.66 -19.28
C GLN A 197 -1.77 -2.64 -20.01
N GLY A 198 -0.72 -2.22 -19.30
CA GLY A 198 0.66 -2.36 -19.76
C GLY A 198 1.14 -3.83 -19.77
N PRO A 199 2.29 -4.11 -20.41
CA PRO A 199 2.85 -5.45 -20.45
C PRO A 199 3.21 -5.99 -19.06
N LYS A 200 3.26 -7.33 -18.94
CA LYS A 200 3.44 -8.06 -17.67
C LYS A 200 2.32 -7.80 -16.64
N VAL A 201 1.10 -7.56 -17.10
CA VAL A 201 -0.12 -7.53 -16.27
C VAL A 201 -1.11 -8.55 -16.84
N SER A 202 -1.52 -9.53 -16.03
CA SER A 202 -2.67 -10.38 -16.26
C SER A 202 -3.74 -10.07 -15.22
N LEU A 203 -4.94 -9.66 -15.63
CA LEU A 203 -6.00 -9.35 -14.67
C LEU A 203 -6.78 -10.60 -14.23
N LEU A 204 -6.90 -11.59 -15.10
CA LEU A 204 -7.61 -12.84 -14.82
C LEU A 204 -6.83 -13.79 -13.91
N SER A 205 -5.50 -13.64 -13.81
CA SER A 205 -4.69 -14.49 -12.92
C SER A 205 -5.08 -14.38 -11.46
N TRP A 206 -5.41 -13.18 -10.96
CA TRP A 206 -5.82 -12.99 -9.57
C TRP A 206 -7.13 -13.74 -9.21
N PRO A 207 -8.28 -13.50 -9.87
CA PRO A 207 -9.51 -14.19 -9.51
C PRO A 207 -9.45 -15.70 -9.78
N VAL A 208 -8.75 -16.15 -10.83
CA VAL A 208 -8.58 -17.59 -11.10
C VAL A 208 -7.76 -18.27 -10.01
N LEU A 209 -6.60 -17.73 -9.64
CA LEU A 209 -5.74 -18.34 -8.62
C LEU A 209 -6.34 -18.25 -7.21
N VAL A 210 -7.05 -17.17 -6.89
CA VAL A 210 -7.80 -17.06 -5.62
C VAL A 210 -8.98 -18.02 -5.60
N GLY A 211 -9.71 -18.20 -6.71
CA GLY A 211 -10.77 -19.19 -6.82
C GLY A 211 -10.27 -20.63 -6.67
N LEU A 212 -9.18 -20.99 -7.34
CA LEU A 212 -8.52 -22.29 -7.17
C LEU A 212 -8.03 -22.50 -5.73
N GLY A 213 -7.46 -21.46 -5.11
CA GLY A 213 -7.05 -21.49 -3.70
C GLY A 213 -8.22 -21.68 -2.75
N ALA A 214 -9.39 -21.08 -3.02
CA ALA A 214 -10.60 -21.27 -2.24
C ALA A 214 -11.18 -22.68 -2.39
N VAL A 215 -11.21 -23.24 -3.61
CA VAL A 215 -11.60 -24.64 -3.84
C VAL A 215 -10.67 -25.60 -3.10
N LEU A 216 -9.36 -25.41 -3.19
CA LEU A 216 -8.38 -26.19 -2.43
C LEU A 216 -8.62 -26.11 -0.92
N ALA A 217 -8.89 -24.91 -0.40
CA ALA A 217 -9.17 -24.70 1.02
C ALA A 217 -10.42 -25.44 1.49
N LEU A 218 -11.53 -25.33 0.74
CA LEU A 218 -12.81 -25.99 1.04
C LEU A 218 -12.70 -27.52 0.98
N VAL A 219 -12.06 -28.06 -0.06
CA VAL A 219 -11.86 -29.50 -0.21
C VAL A 219 -10.99 -30.05 0.93
N LEU A 220 -9.86 -29.38 1.22
CA LEU A 220 -8.96 -29.85 2.28
C LEU A 220 -9.61 -29.77 3.67
N GLN A 221 -10.32 -28.68 3.99
CA GLN A 221 -11.07 -28.56 5.23
C GLN A 221 -12.11 -29.69 5.35
N SER A 222 -12.88 -29.96 4.29
CA SER A 222 -13.92 -30.99 4.30
C SER A 222 -13.36 -32.39 4.51
N VAL A 223 -12.21 -32.71 3.86
CA VAL A 223 -11.51 -33.99 4.04
C VAL A 223 -10.95 -34.12 5.46
N LEU A 224 -10.32 -33.07 6.01
CA LEU A 224 -9.77 -33.09 7.37
C LEU A 224 -10.86 -33.20 8.43
N SER A 225 -11.97 -32.46 8.29
CA SER A 225 -13.11 -32.57 9.19
C SER A 225 -13.79 -33.95 9.13
N ALA A 226 -13.86 -34.57 7.95
CA ALA A 226 -14.39 -35.94 7.80
C ALA A 226 -13.56 -36.98 8.57
N ARG A 227 -12.22 -36.82 8.65
CA ARG A 227 -11.35 -37.69 9.47
C ARG A 227 -11.63 -37.59 10.97
N TRP A 228 -12.28 -36.51 11.42
CA TRP A 228 -12.70 -36.28 12.79
C TRP A 228 -14.21 -36.53 13.01
N GLY A 229 -14.85 -37.30 12.13
CA GLY A 229 -16.23 -37.76 12.28
C GLY A 229 -17.31 -36.71 11.96
N MET A 230 -16.93 -35.51 11.50
CA MET A 230 -17.89 -34.50 11.06
C MET A 230 -18.42 -34.80 9.65
N ASN A 231 -19.65 -34.38 9.36
CA ASN A 231 -20.22 -34.55 8.02
C ASN A 231 -19.54 -33.58 7.04
N PHE A 232 -18.82 -34.12 6.05
CA PHE A 232 -18.08 -33.33 5.07
C PHE A 232 -18.98 -32.35 4.31
N GLY A 233 -20.23 -32.73 4.00
CA GLY A 233 -21.19 -31.91 3.26
C GLY A 233 -21.70 -30.73 4.08
N VAL A 234 -21.94 -30.92 5.39
CA VAL A 234 -22.32 -29.84 6.31
C VAL A 234 -21.18 -28.83 6.46
N VAL A 235 -19.96 -29.30 6.69
CA VAL A 235 -18.77 -28.43 6.80
C VAL A 235 -18.51 -27.69 5.49
N LEU A 236 -18.59 -28.38 4.35
CA LEU A 236 -18.44 -27.77 3.03
C LEU A 236 -19.50 -26.69 2.77
N ALA A 237 -20.77 -26.97 3.09
CA ALA A 237 -21.87 -26.01 2.91
C ALA A 237 -21.68 -24.77 3.79
N VAL A 238 -21.37 -24.95 5.09
CA VAL A 238 -21.11 -23.84 6.03
C VAL A 238 -19.94 -22.98 5.54
N SER A 239 -18.82 -23.57 5.14
CA SER A 239 -17.66 -22.81 4.66
C SER A 239 -17.89 -22.17 3.30
N ALA A 240 -18.61 -22.81 2.37
CA ALA A 240 -18.95 -22.24 1.07
C ALA A 240 -19.91 -21.04 1.23
N ILE A 241 -20.94 -21.16 2.06
CA ILE A 241 -21.82 -20.05 2.45
C ILE A 241 -21.00 -18.95 3.14
N GLY A 242 -20.04 -19.31 3.99
CA GLY A 242 -19.10 -18.37 4.62
C GLY A 242 -18.26 -17.58 3.60
N CYS A 243 -17.77 -18.22 2.54
CA CYS A 243 -17.06 -17.55 1.46
C CYS A 243 -17.97 -16.60 0.64
N LEU A 244 -19.21 -17.03 0.34
CA LEU A 244 -20.18 -16.22 -0.41
C LEU A 244 -20.64 -14.98 0.40
N LEU A 245 -21.08 -15.18 1.64
CA LEU A 245 -21.46 -14.10 2.54
C LEU A 245 -20.25 -13.24 2.93
N GLY A 246 -19.07 -13.83 3.06
CA GLY A 246 -17.80 -13.12 3.19
C GLY A 246 -17.55 -12.15 2.03
N PHE A 247 -17.75 -12.58 0.78
CA PHE A 247 -17.58 -11.70 -0.38
C PHE A 247 -18.53 -10.50 -0.34
N VAL A 248 -19.80 -10.73 0.03
CA VAL A 248 -20.79 -9.65 0.27
C VAL A 248 -20.35 -8.74 1.42
N GLY A 249 -19.89 -9.30 2.55
CA GLY A 249 -19.38 -8.56 3.70
C GLY A 249 -18.18 -7.66 3.34
N GLY A 250 -17.24 -8.17 2.52
CA GLY A 250 -16.11 -7.39 2.03
C GLY A 250 -16.52 -6.21 1.15
N LYS A 251 -17.55 -6.41 0.29
CA LYS A 251 -18.15 -5.35 -0.54
C LYS A 251 -18.88 -4.29 0.30
N VAL A 252 -19.73 -4.72 1.24
CA VAL A 252 -20.45 -3.81 2.15
C VAL A 252 -19.47 -3.01 3.01
N TRP A 253 -18.42 -3.65 3.54
CA TRP A 253 -17.38 -2.96 4.30
C TRP A 253 -16.66 -1.89 3.47
N TYR A 254 -16.31 -2.21 2.22
CA TYR A 254 -15.71 -1.24 1.29
C TYR A 254 -16.64 -0.04 1.04
N LEU A 255 -17.94 -0.30 0.84
CA LEU A 255 -18.96 0.71 0.60
C LEU A 255 -19.08 1.68 1.80
N VAL A 256 -19.15 1.15 3.02
CA VAL A 256 -19.23 1.93 4.27
C VAL A 256 -17.97 2.78 4.47
N LEU A 257 -16.79 2.19 4.27
CA LEU A 257 -15.51 2.86 4.45
C LEU A 257 -15.33 4.03 3.47
N HIS A 258 -15.79 3.89 2.22
CA HIS A 258 -15.68 4.90 1.17
C HIS A 258 -16.94 5.76 0.99
N ARG A 259 -17.95 5.61 1.85
CA ARG A 259 -19.23 6.37 1.85
C ARG A 259 -19.95 6.38 0.48
N LYS A 260 -19.85 5.30 -0.30
CA LYS A 260 -20.46 5.19 -1.64
C LYS A 260 -21.94 4.78 -1.59
N HIS A 261 -22.67 4.95 -2.68
CA HIS A 261 -24.10 4.64 -2.74
C HIS A 261 -24.34 3.13 -2.90
N PRO A 262 -25.32 2.49 -2.21
CA PRO A 262 -25.52 1.03 -2.25
C PRO A 262 -25.80 0.44 -3.64
N ARG A 263 -26.28 1.25 -4.61
CA ARG A 263 -26.41 0.82 -6.01
C ARG A 263 -25.07 0.51 -6.69
N GLU A 264 -23.96 1.01 -6.16
CA GLU A 264 -22.61 0.75 -6.68
C GLU A 264 -22.03 -0.60 -6.21
N LEU A 265 -22.72 -1.37 -5.35
CA LEU A 265 -22.19 -2.60 -4.73
C LEU A 265 -21.57 -3.60 -5.74
N LEU A 266 -22.15 -3.76 -6.94
CA LEU A 266 -21.59 -4.66 -7.96
C LEU A 266 -20.29 -4.11 -8.59
N ALA A 267 -20.21 -2.79 -8.81
CA ALA A 267 -19.03 -2.13 -9.39
C ALA A 267 -17.96 -1.75 -8.34
N SER A 268 -18.31 -1.71 -7.05
CA SER A 268 -17.41 -1.33 -5.98
C SER A 268 -16.31 -2.36 -5.73
N GLY A 269 -15.22 -1.91 -5.12
CA GLY A 269 -14.20 -2.76 -4.54
C GLY A 269 -14.69 -3.63 -3.38
N ALA A 270 -13.74 -4.30 -2.72
CA ALA A 270 -14.00 -5.15 -1.57
C ALA A 270 -12.82 -5.19 -0.57
N CYS A 271 -13.13 -5.03 0.71
CA CYS A 271 -12.14 -5.08 1.78
C CYS A 271 -12.02 -6.49 2.37
N ILE A 272 -10.79 -6.99 2.51
CA ILE A 272 -10.51 -8.30 3.13
C ILE A 272 -10.98 -8.38 4.60
N GLN A 273 -11.04 -7.25 5.31
CA GLN A 273 -11.52 -7.19 6.70
C GLN A 273 -13.00 -7.58 6.81
N GLY A 274 -13.87 -7.01 5.95
CA GLY A 274 -15.28 -7.37 5.90
C GLY A 274 -15.50 -8.83 5.46
N PHE A 275 -14.65 -9.33 4.56
CA PHE A 275 -14.67 -10.74 4.17
C PHE A 275 -14.36 -11.66 5.36
N LEU A 276 -13.24 -11.43 6.04
CA LEU A 276 -12.80 -12.28 7.15
C LEU A 276 -13.79 -12.24 8.31
N LEU A 277 -14.34 -11.07 8.65
CA LEU A 277 -15.32 -10.92 9.73
C LEU A 277 -16.58 -11.75 9.47
N VAL A 278 -17.18 -11.63 8.28
CA VAL A 278 -18.41 -12.34 7.95
C VAL A 278 -18.15 -13.83 7.71
N ALA A 279 -17.09 -14.20 6.97
CA ALA A 279 -16.76 -15.59 6.72
C ALA A 279 -16.46 -16.36 8.01
N LEU A 280 -15.67 -15.78 8.92
CA LEU A 280 -15.38 -16.40 10.23
C LEU A 280 -16.64 -16.48 11.10
N GLY A 281 -17.46 -15.43 11.12
CA GLY A 281 -18.73 -15.43 11.85
C GLY A 281 -19.69 -16.53 11.37
N VAL A 282 -19.77 -16.76 10.06
CA VAL A 282 -20.58 -17.83 9.47
C VAL A 282 -20.00 -19.21 9.77
N VAL A 283 -18.67 -19.40 9.70
CA VAL A 283 -18.03 -20.69 10.04
C VAL A 283 -18.22 -21.01 11.52
N VAL A 284 -18.01 -20.05 12.42
CA VAL A 284 -18.20 -20.25 13.87
C VAL A 284 -19.67 -20.51 14.18
N GLY A 285 -20.59 -19.65 13.73
CA GLY A 285 -22.03 -19.81 13.97
C GLY A 285 -22.61 -21.08 13.35
N GLY A 286 -22.23 -21.40 12.11
CA GLY A 286 -22.64 -22.62 11.43
C GLY A 286 -22.10 -23.90 12.10
N SER A 287 -20.88 -23.85 12.64
CA SER A 287 -20.33 -24.97 13.42
C SER A 287 -21.11 -25.19 14.72
N LEU A 288 -21.44 -24.12 15.44
CA LEU A 288 -22.27 -24.19 16.66
C LEU A 288 -23.67 -24.74 16.36
N LEU A 289 -24.32 -24.25 15.29
CA LEU A 289 -25.64 -24.74 14.86
C LEU A 289 -25.62 -26.20 14.40
N ALA A 290 -24.50 -26.67 13.84
CA ALA A 290 -24.29 -28.07 13.47
C ALA A 290 -23.85 -28.97 14.64
N GLY A 291 -23.69 -28.42 15.85
CA GLY A 291 -23.22 -29.16 17.02
C GLY A 291 -21.73 -29.56 16.97
N TYR A 292 -20.92 -28.92 16.12
CA TYR A 292 -19.51 -29.25 15.96
C TYR A 292 -18.59 -28.40 16.86
N PRO A 293 -17.51 -28.99 17.40
CA PRO A 293 -16.53 -28.27 18.20
C PRO A 293 -15.79 -27.24 17.32
N VAL A 294 -16.06 -25.95 17.57
CA VAL A 294 -15.57 -24.83 16.75
C VAL A 294 -14.05 -24.84 16.60
N GLY A 295 -13.30 -25.12 17.67
CA GLY A 295 -11.84 -25.18 17.63
C GLY A 295 -11.31 -26.25 16.65
N THR A 296 -11.94 -27.43 16.62
CA THR A 296 -11.62 -28.50 15.67
C THR A 296 -11.93 -28.10 14.23
N VAL A 297 -13.07 -27.43 13.98
CA VAL A 297 -13.40 -26.93 12.64
C VAL A 297 -12.38 -25.88 12.20
N LEU A 298 -11.98 -24.96 13.09
CA LEU A 298 -10.95 -23.96 12.79
C LEU A 298 -9.57 -24.59 12.53
N ASP A 299 -9.15 -25.59 13.30
CA ASP A 299 -7.90 -26.31 13.06
C ASP A 299 -7.90 -27.05 11.73
N ALA A 300 -9.02 -27.71 11.35
CA ALA A 300 -9.19 -28.29 10.02
C ALA A 300 -9.17 -27.24 8.89
N THR A 301 -9.58 -26.00 9.20
CA THR A 301 -9.61 -24.88 8.25
C THR A 301 -8.22 -24.30 7.99
N ALA A 302 -7.31 -24.33 8.98
CA ALA A 302 -6.02 -23.65 8.89
C ALA A 302 -5.15 -24.14 7.70
N PRO A 303 -4.91 -25.46 7.50
CA PRO A 303 -4.15 -25.95 6.34
C PRO A 303 -4.76 -25.49 5.02
N GLY A 304 -6.09 -25.57 4.90
CA GLY A 304 -6.83 -25.16 3.71
C GLY A 304 -6.62 -23.69 3.38
N ILE A 305 -6.82 -22.78 4.34
CA ILE A 305 -6.62 -21.34 4.15
C ILE A 305 -5.19 -21.01 3.73
N PHE A 306 -4.18 -21.60 4.37
CA PHE A 306 -2.78 -21.24 4.11
C PHE A 306 -2.25 -21.81 2.79
N LEU A 307 -2.61 -23.05 2.44
CA LEU A 307 -2.31 -23.60 1.12
C LEU A 307 -3.09 -22.89 0.00
N GLY A 308 -4.36 -22.54 0.25
CA GLY A 308 -5.16 -21.71 -0.67
C GLY A 308 -4.55 -20.33 -0.90
N MET A 309 -4.02 -19.69 0.15
CA MET A 309 -3.28 -18.42 0.02
C MET A 309 -1.94 -18.59 -0.71
N ALA A 310 -1.24 -19.71 -0.55
CA ALA A 310 -0.03 -20.00 -1.32
C ALA A 310 -0.30 -20.06 -2.83
N VAL A 311 -1.45 -20.63 -3.24
CA VAL A 311 -1.92 -20.63 -4.64
C VAL A 311 -2.39 -19.24 -5.10
N GLY A 312 -3.12 -18.51 -4.26
CA GLY A 312 -3.70 -17.20 -4.62
C GLY A 312 -2.70 -16.03 -4.70
N ARG A 313 -1.68 -15.99 -3.84
CA ARG A 313 -0.72 -14.87 -3.72
C ARG A 313 0.09 -14.58 -5.01
N PRO A 314 0.55 -15.57 -5.79
CA PRO A 314 1.12 -15.35 -7.12
C PRO A 314 0.20 -14.58 -8.08
N GLY A 315 -1.13 -14.68 -7.92
CA GLY A 315 -2.09 -13.87 -8.64
C GLY A 315 -1.85 -12.36 -8.47
N CYS A 316 -1.53 -11.90 -7.25
CA CYS A 316 -1.21 -10.49 -6.99
C CYS A 316 0.05 -10.02 -7.74
N PHE A 317 1.06 -10.88 -7.86
CA PHE A 317 2.29 -10.60 -8.60
C PHE A 317 2.01 -10.44 -10.10
N LEU A 318 1.22 -11.36 -10.69
CA LEU A 318 0.85 -11.35 -12.11
C LEU A 318 -0.10 -10.19 -12.47
N THR A 319 -0.95 -9.78 -11.53
CA THR A 319 -1.92 -8.68 -11.68
C THR A 319 -1.35 -7.30 -11.32
N GLY A 320 -0.10 -7.25 -10.84
CA GLY A 320 0.60 -6.00 -10.50
C GLY A 320 -0.04 -5.24 -9.34
N CYS A 321 -0.53 -5.93 -8.31
CA CYS A 321 -0.99 -5.32 -7.07
C CYS A 321 -0.09 -5.70 -5.88
N CYS A 322 -0.09 -4.86 -4.84
CA CYS A 322 0.73 -5.02 -3.63
C CYS A 322 2.23 -5.22 -3.92
N ALA A 323 2.77 -4.43 -4.85
CA ALA A 323 4.14 -4.57 -5.35
C ALA A 323 5.19 -4.27 -4.29
N GLY A 324 6.32 -4.99 -4.35
CA GLY A 324 7.50 -4.64 -3.55
C GLY A 324 8.17 -3.35 -4.02
N ARG A 325 9.06 -2.82 -3.19
CA ARG A 325 9.89 -1.65 -3.52
C ARG A 325 10.83 -1.98 -4.70
N PRO A 326 11.11 -1.01 -5.59
CA PRO A 326 12.18 -1.13 -6.58
C PRO A 326 13.52 -1.53 -5.92
N THR A 327 14.31 -2.36 -6.59
CA THR A 327 15.59 -2.82 -6.05
C THR A 327 16.59 -3.18 -7.15
N THR A 328 17.87 -2.94 -6.87
CA THR A 328 19.03 -3.40 -7.66
C THR A 328 19.48 -4.82 -7.27
N SER A 329 18.91 -5.40 -6.20
CA SER A 329 19.30 -6.70 -5.66
C SER A 329 19.19 -7.84 -6.68
N ARG A 330 20.09 -8.83 -6.57
CA ARG A 330 20.06 -10.07 -7.36
C ARG A 330 18.78 -10.88 -7.15
N TRP A 331 18.11 -10.70 -6.00
CA TRP A 331 16.84 -11.34 -5.64
C TRP A 331 15.61 -10.61 -6.19
N GLY A 332 15.79 -9.45 -6.85
CA GLY A 332 14.70 -8.69 -7.43
C GLY A 332 14.18 -9.30 -8.73
N LEU A 333 12.87 -9.42 -8.87
CA LEU A 333 12.19 -9.87 -10.10
C LEU A 333 11.56 -8.69 -10.83
N VAL A 334 11.50 -8.75 -12.16
CA VAL A 334 10.87 -7.69 -12.96
C VAL A 334 9.34 -7.85 -12.89
N SER A 335 8.69 -6.91 -12.21
CA SER A 335 7.24 -6.89 -11.96
C SER A 335 6.64 -5.54 -12.34
N SER A 336 5.41 -5.57 -12.84
CA SER A 336 4.59 -4.38 -13.11
C SER A 336 3.79 -4.02 -11.86
N ASP A 337 3.56 -2.74 -11.59
CA ASP A 337 2.49 -2.25 -10.72
C ASP A 337 1.30 -1.66 -11.52
N ARG A 338 1.23 -2.03 -12.81
CA ARG A 338 0.39 -1.48 -13.89
C ARG A 338 0.81 -0.11 -14.45
N ARG A 339 1.71 0.62 -13.78
CA ARG A 339 2.30 1.88 -14.26
C ARG A 339 3.80 1.72 -14.58
N LEU A 340 4.57 1.22 -13.62
CA LEU A 340 6.02 1.04 -13.68
C LEU A 340 6.40 -0.45 -13.65
N ILE A 341 7.09 -0.87 -14.71
CA ILE A 341 7.68 -2.20 -14.88
C ILE A 341 9.16 -2.08 -14.56
N VAL A 342 9.54 -2.51 -13.35
CA VAL A 342 10.90 -2.39 -12.82
C VAL A 342 11.29 -3.66 -12.06
N ARG A 343 12.58 -3.82 -11.76
CA ARG A 343 13.05 -4.85 -10.82
C ARG A 343 12.61 -4.49 -9.40
N ARG A 344 11.87 -5.38 -8.74
CA ARG A 344 11.30 -5.21 -7.39
C ARG A 344 11.61 -6.40 -6.51
N PHE A 345 11.65 -6.21 -5.20
CA PHE A 345 11.68 -7.34 -4.28
C PHE A 345 10.35 -8.12 -4.39
N PRO A 346 10.35 -9.45 -4.59
CA PRO A 346 9.13 -10.21 -4.90
C PRO A 346 8.29 -10.54 -3.65
N VAL A 347 7.87 -9.51 -2.90
CA VAL A 347 7.15 -9.62 -1.63
C VAL A 347 5.96 -10.59 -1.73
N GLN A 348 5.19 -10.53 -2.83
CA GLN A 348 4.01 -11.38 -3.00
C GLN A 348 4.37 -12.88 -3.11
N LEU A 349 5.52 -13.22 -3.68
CA LEU A 349 5.99 -14.61 -3.77
C LEU A 349 6.60 -15.08 -2.44
N VAL A 350 7.24 -14.19 -1.68
CA VAL A 350 7.72 -14.52 -0.32
C VAL A 350 6.54 -14.71 0.63
N GLU A 351 5.45 -13.93 0.49
CA GLU A 351 4.19 -14.18 1.20
C GLU A 351 3.53 -15.51 0.78
N ALA A 352 3.62 -15.89 -0.50
CA ALA A 352 3.14 -17.18 -0.99
C ALA A 352 3.94 -18.35 -0.38
N ALA A 353 5.27 -18.23 -0.34
CA ALA A 353 6.15 -19.23 0.27
C ALA A 353 5.94 -19.33 1.80
N ALA A 354 5.77 -18.21 2.50
CA ALA A 354 5.44 -18.21 3.92
C ALA A 354 4.07 -18.88 4.17
N ALA A 355 3.05 -18.59 3.36
CA ALA A 355 1.76 -19.26 3.44
C ALA A 355 1.86 -20.76 3.12
N LEU A 356 2.70 -21.17 2.16
CA LEU A 356 2.95 -22.58 1.85
C LEU A 356 3.57 -23.32 3.04
N VAL A 357 4.63 -22.77 3.63
CA VAL A 357 5.29 -23.37 4.81
C VAL A 357 4.32 -23.48 5.97
N ILE A 358 3.57 -22.43 6.28
CA ILE A 358 2.56 -22.45 7.35
C ILE A 358 1.47 -23.49 7.05
N GLY A 359 0.96 -23.54 5.82
CA GLY A 359 -0.07 -24.50 5.42
C GLY A 359 0.39 -25.96 5.50
N VAL A 360 1.63 -26.24 5.10
CA VAL A 360 2.24 -27.58 5.25
C VAL A 360 2.47 -27.93 6.72
N VAL A 361 3.00 -27.01 7.53
CA VAL A 361 3.20 -27.24 8.97
C VAL A 361 1.88 -27.47 9.69
N SER A 362 0.85 -26.63 9.45
CA SER A 362 -0.49 -26.84 9.97
C SER A 362 -1.08 -28.18 9.51
N LEU A 363 -0.87 -28.57 8.25
CA LEU A 363 -1.34 -29.87 7.75
C LEU A 363 -0.67 -31.02 8.50
N VAL A 364 0.66 -31.00 8.67
CA VAL A 364 1.39 -32.02 9.43
C VAL A 364 0.90 -32.08 10.88
N LEU A 365 0.71 -30.94 11.55
CA LEU A 365 0.19 -30.90 12.92
C LEU A 365 -1.22 -31.51 13.02
N VAL A 366 -2.13 -31.14 12.12
CA VAL A 366 -3.49 -31.72 12.06
C VAL A 366 -3.46 -33.24 11.80
N LEU A 367 -2.56 -33.70 10.93
CA LEU A 367 -2.49 -35.10 10.53
C LEU A 367 -1.79 -36.01 11.55
N ALA A 368 -0.78 -35.51 12.25
CA ALA A 368 0.15 -36.32 13.04
C ALA A 368 0.19 -36.00 14.54
N ALA A 369 -0.15 -34.78 14.97
CA ALA A 369 0.02 -34.35 16.37
C ALA A 369 -1.25 -34.40 17.23
N GLN A 370 -2.41 -34.75 16.65
CA GLN A 370 -3.75 -34.78 17.28
C GLN A 370 -3.96 -33.68 18.34
N PRO A 371 -4.41 -32.47 17.95
CA PRO A 371 -4.33 -31.30 18.82
C PRO A 371 -5.03 -31.48 20.17
N SER A 372 -4.24 -31.43 21.25
CA SER A 372 -4.71 -31.52 22.63
C SER A 372 -5.54 -30.30 23.03
N VAL A 373 -5.22 -29.13 22.48
CA VAL A 373 -6.01 -27.90 22.61
C VAL A 373 -6.67 -27.52 21.29
N HIS A 374 -8.00 -27.59 21.26
CA HIS A 374 -8.80 -27.30 20.06
C HIS A 374 -8.72 -25.81 19.67
N GLY A 375 -8.35 -25.52 18.43
CA GLY A 375 -8.17 -24.18 17.88
C GLY A 375 -6.73 -23.65 17.95
N ALA A 376 -5.80 -24.38 18.57
CA ALA A 376 -4.41 -23.95 18.74
C ALA A 376 -3.65 -23.88 17.41
N ILE A 377 -3.90 -24.80 16.48
CA ILE A 377 -3.23 -24.82 15.17
C ILE A 377 -3.68 -23.62 14.34
N PHE A 378 -4.98 -23.30 14.35
CA PHE A 378 -5.52 -22.12 13.68
C PHE A 378 -4.95 -20.81 14.25
N ALA A 379 -4.96 -20.66 15.58
CA ALA A 379 -4.44 -19.48 16.25
C ALA A 379 -2.93 -19.30 15.98
N GLY A 380 -2.13 -20.36 16.11
CA GLY A 380 -0.70 -20.35 15.83
C GLY A 380 -0.38 -20.04 14.36
N ALA A 381 -1.10 -20.63 13.41
CA ALA A 381 -0.91 -20.39 11.98
C ALA A 381 -1.27 -18.95 11.57
N LEU A 382 -2.39 -18.42 12.09
CA LEU A 382 -2.80 -17.02 11.88
C LEU A 382 -1.78 -16.03 12.49
N ALA A 383 -1.25 -16.34 13.67
CA ALA A 383 -0.21 -15.55 14.31
C ALA A 383 1.11 -15.59 13.52
N ALA A 384 1.57 -16.76 13.10
CA ALA A 384 2.77 -16.94 12.29
C ALA A 384 2.69 -16.18 10.96
N TYR A 385 1.55 -16.25 10.27
CA TYR A 385 1.36 -15.53 9.01
C TYR A 385 1.31 -14.01 9.21
N THR A 386 0.64 -13.56 10.27
CA THR A 386 0.56 -12.13 10.60
C THR A 386 1.94 -11.58 10.97
N PHE A 387 2.75 -12.34 11.71
CA PHE A 387 4.14 -12.03 12.04
C PHE A 387 5.02 -11.96 10.78
N ALA A 388 4.95 -12.95 9.90
CA ALA A 388 5.66 -12.96 8.61
C ALA A 388 5.27 -11.75 7.74
N ARG A 389 3.98 -11.38 7.71
CA ARG A 389 3.49 -10.20 7.00
C ARG A 389 4.04 -8.89 7.60
N GLN A 390 4.24 -8.80 8.91
CA GLN A 390 4.90 -7.65 9.53
C GLN A 390 6.39 -7.57 9.13
N LEU A 391 7.11 -8.69 9.11
CA LEU A 391 8.52 -8.74 8.66
C LEU A 391 8.69 -8.27 7.21
N LEU A 392 7.75 -8.63 6.33
CA LEU A 392 7.77 -8.25 4.91
C LEU A 392 7.28 -6.81 4.65
N PHE A 393 6.67 -6.15 5.64
CA PHE A 393 6.07 -4.83 5.46
C PHE A 393 7.06 -3.73 5.00
N PRO A 394 8.29 -3.60 5.55
CA PRO A 394 9.28 -2.60 5.11
C PRO A 394 9.72 -2.73 3.64
N LEU A 395 9.46 -3.89 3.01
CA LEU A 395 9.80 -4.22 1.64
C LEU A 395 8.67 -3.91 0.65
N ARG A 396 7.48 -3.49 1.13
CA ARG A 396 6.37 -2.96 0.32
C ARG A 396 6.58 -1.48 0.00
N SER A 397 5.91 -1.00 -1.06
CA SER A 397 5.81 0.42 -1.40
C SER A 397 5.26 1.28 -0.26
N ASP A 398 4.31 0.72 0.51
CA ASP A 398 3.44 1.51 1.38
C ASP A 398 4.03 1.61 2.81
N PRO A 399 4.39 2.80 3.31
CA PRO A 399 4.88 2.95 4.68
C PRO A 399 3.73 3.00 5.69
N HIS A 400 3.88 2.32 6.82
CA HIS A 400 3.01 2.40 7.99
C HIS A 400 3.81 2.68 9.27
N THR A 401 3.13 3.10 10.33
CA THR A 401 3.74 3.47 11.62
C THR A 401 4.52 2.31 12.25
N ALA A 402 5.78 2.56 12.60
CA ALA A 402 6.70 1.53 13.08
C ALA A 402 6.23 0.88 14.40
N THR A 403 5.61 1.65 15.30
CA THR A 403 5.13 1.19 16.60
C THR A 403 4.03 0.14 16.48
N GLY A 404 3.05 0.35 15.58
CA GLY A 404 1.95 -0.60 15.37
C GLY A 404 2.46 -1.95 14.89
N ARG A 405 3.43 -1.96 13.97
CA ARG A 405 4.11 -3.17 13.49
C ARG A 405 4.79 -3.93 14.64
N ALA A 406 5.55 -3.25 15.49
CA ALA A 406 6.27 -3.86 16.60
C ALA A 406 5.31 -4.50 17.63
N VAL A 407 4.22 -3.81 17.97
CA VAL A 407 3.18 -4.34 18.86
C VAL A 407 2.51 -5.58 18.25
N THR A 408 2.12 -5.53 16.96
CA THR A 408 1.55 -6.69 16.27
C THR A 408 2.51 -7.87 16.24
N MET A 409 3.81 -7.64 16.00
CA MET A 409 4.82 -8.70 16.05
C MET A 409 4.94 -9.31 17.44
N ALA A 410 4.97 -8.51 18.51
CA ALA A 410 5.05 -9.02 19.88
C ALA A 410 3.83 -9.88 20.24
N VAL A 411 2.61 -9.38 19.95
CA VAL A 411 1.36 -10.13 20.21
C VAL A 411 1.32 -11.44 19.43
N CYS A 412 1.62 -11.42 18.12
CA CYS A 412 1.65 -12.65 17.32
C CYS A 412 2.76 -13.61 17.77
N GLY A 413 3.92 -13.11 18.20
CA GLY A 413 4.99 -13.94 18.77
C GLY A 413 4.54 -14.66 20.04
N LEU A 414 3.89 -13.95 20.96
CA LEU A 414 3.34 -14.53 22.19
C LEU A 414 2.24 -15.57 21.91
N VAL A 415 1.32 -15.29 20.97
CA VAL A 415 0.28 -16.26 20.57
C VAL A 415 0.90 -17.52 19.95
N LEU A 416 1.95 -17.37 19.11
CA LEU A 416 2.64 -18.50 18.52
C LEU A 416 3.38 -19.34 19.57
N ILE A 417 4.07 -18.71 20.52
CA ILE A 417 4.72 -19.40 21.65
C ILE A 417 3.67 -20.13 22.50
N GLY A 418 2.55 -19.49 22.80
CA GLY A 418 1.45 -20.09 23.56
C GLY A 418 0.84 -21.30 22.85
N ALA A 419 0.60 -21.21 21.53
CA ALA A 419 0.07 -22.32 20.73
C ALA A 419 1.04 -23.52 20.67
N VAL A 420 2.35 -23.27 20.54
CA VAL A 420 3.37 -24.33 20.56
C VAL A 420 3.50 -24.94 21.96
N ALA A 421 3.54 -24.11 23.01
CA ALA A 421 3.64 -24.59 24.40
C ALA A 421 2.43 -25.44 24.79
N ALA A 422 1.21 -25.02 24.40
CA ALA A 422 -0.02 -25.78 24.63
C ALA A 422 0.00 -27.17 23.96
N GLN A 423 0.65 -27.31 22.80
CA GLN A 423 0.78 -28.57 22.06
C GLN A 423 1.93 -29.47 22.53
N VAL A 424 2.87 -28.93 23.33
CA VAL A 424 4.03 -29.67 23.87
C VAL A 424 3.82 -30.08 25.33
N LEU A 425 2.99 -29.33 26.08
CA LEU A 425 2.73 -29.55 27.51
C LEU A 425 1.49 -30.42 27.78
N ALA A 426 0.75 -30.84 26.75
CA ALA A 426 -0.48 -31.63 26.83
C ALA A 426 -0.51 -32.70 25.73
#